data_AF-A0A7S0CNC3-F1
#
_entry.id   AF-A0A7S0CNC3-F1
#
_cell.length_a   1.000
_cell.length_b   1.000
_cell.length_c   1.000
_cell.angle_alpha   90.00
_cell.angle_beta   90.00
_cell.angle_gamma   90.00
#
_symmetry.space_group_name_H-M   'P 1'
#
loop_
_entity.id
_entity.type
_entity.pdbx_description
1 polymer ?
#
loop_
_entity_poly.entity_id
_entity_poly.type
_entity_poly.pdbx_seq_one_letter_code
_entity_poly.pdbx_strand_id
1 'polypeptide(L)'
;RLLTSTSRPDQTAETSSIMETELKTKSVKDLKAILKSFNVSAVGCVEKSDLVKRVAEAQKAAKKEKASGKPFTETISGFKCISMQTDEKPEILIYVFHGFGANAENLADIGSELIKKGKVGSKKVRVVCVNAPLQMHQDSYAWWPLDMQELMTKMFTLGPVHLFKGNKPKEMKSTVSKVEALIAEDLKNFELKMSNVVLTGLARDR
;
A
#
# COMPACT_ATOMS: atom_id res chain seq x y z
N ARG A 1 -16.49 -13.61 -46.71
CA ARG A 1 -17.15 -13.51 -45.38
C ARG A 1 -16.49 -12.34 -44.65
N LEU A 2 -17.17 -11.19 -44.57
CA LEU A 2 -16.67 -9.96 -43.94
C LEU A 2 -16.68 -10.12 -42.42
N LEU A 3 -15.57 -9.78 -41.74
CA LEU A 3 -15.50 -9.65 -40.29
C LEU A 3 -15.55 -8.17 -39.94
N THR A 4 -16.66 -7.76 -39.32
CA THR A 4 -16.90 -6.42 -38.78
C THR A 4 -16.06 -6.18 -37.53
N SER A 5 -15.33 -5.07 -37.51
CA SER A 5 -14.64 -4.54 -36.34
C SER A 5 -15.64 -4.07 -35.28
N THR A 6 -15.69 -4.72 -34.12
CA THR A 6 -16.32 -4.16 -32.93
C THR A 6 -15.27 -3.39 -32.14
N SER A 7 -15.28 -2.06 -32.26
CA SER A 7 -14.52 -1.14 -31.41
C SER A 7 -14.97 -1.31 -29.95
N ARG A 8 -14.02 -1.62 -29.05
CA ARG A 8 -14.24 -1.58 -27.61
C ARG A 8 -14.54 -0.14 -27.18
N PRO A 9 -15.57 0.13 -26.36
CA PRO A 9 -15.76 1.43 -25.76
C PRO A 9 -14.59 1.76 -24.82
N ASP A 10 -14.22 3.03 -24.86
CA ASP A 10 -13.11 3.67 -24.15
C ASP A 10 -13.35 3.71 -22.62
N GLN A 11 -12.81 2.72 -21.90
CA GLN A 11 -12.95 2.57 -20.44
C GLN A 11 -12.34 3.74 -19.64
N THR A 12 -11.54 4.60 -20.29
CA THR A 12 -10.90 5.77 -19.68
C THR A 12 -11.89 6.91 -19.40
N ALA A 13 -12.99 6.99 -20.16
CA ALA A 13 -14.04 7.98 -19.97
C ALA A 13 -14.95 7.63 -18.78
N GLU A 14 -15.28 6.35 -18.59
CA GLU A 14 -16.19 5.90 -17.52
C GLU A 14 -15.60 6.10 -16.12
N THR A 15 -14.31 5.81 -15.89
CA THR A 15 -13.71 6.00 -14.56
C THR A 15 -13.56 7.48 -14.20
N SER A 16 -13.29 8.33 -15.20
CA SER A 16 -13.25 9.78 -14.99
C SER A 16 -14.65 10.34 -14.67
N SER A 17 -15.69 9.81 -15.31
CA SER A 17 -17.08 10.18 -15.06
C SER A 17 -17.53 9.81 -13.63
N ILE A 18 -17.19 8.61 -13.14
CA ILE A 18 -17.57 8.15 -11.80
C ILE A 18 -16.92 9.02 -10.70
N MET A 19 -15.62 9.30 -10.80
CA MET A 19 -14.93 10.16 -9.83
C MET A 19 -15.49 11.57 -9.81
N GLU A 20 -15.80 12.15 -10.97
CA GLU A 20 -16.38 13.49 -11.05
C GLU A 20 -17.81 13.53 -10.48
N THR A 21 -18.55 12.44 -10.60
CA THR A 21 -19.91 12.30 -10.04
C THR A 21 -19.89 12.19 -8.52
N GLU A 22 -18.94 11.45 -7.93
CA GLU A 22 -18.73 11.40 -6.48
C GLU A 22 -18.23 12.73 -5.90
N LEU A 23 -17.40 13.47 -6.62
CA LEU A 23 -16.95 14.79 -6.18
C LEU A 23 -18.08 15.83 -6.21
N LYS A 24 -19.04 15.68 -7.15
CA LYS A 24 -20.22 16.56 -7.24
C LYS A 24 -21.15 16.41 -6.03
N THR A 25 -21.18 15.27 -5.34
CA THR A 25 -22.01 15.07 -4.14
C THR A 25 -21.37 15.61 -2.86
N LYS A 26 -20.05 15.83 -2.82
CA LYS A 26 -19.35 16.40 -1.67
C LYS A 26 -19.69 17.88 -1.43
N SER A 27 -19.55 18.33 -0.18
CA SER A 27 -19.76 19.74 0.17
C SER A 27 -18.58 20.61 -0.27
N VAL A 28 -18.81 21.92 -0.42
CA VAL A 28 -17.73 22.89 -0.73
C VAL A 28 -16.64 22.89 0.35
N LYS A 29 -17.03 22.68 1.62
CA LYS A 29 -16.09 22.57 2.74
C LYS A 29 -15.17 21.36 2.58
N ASP A 30 -15.72 20.21 2.19
CA ASP A 30 -14.95 18.99 1.97
C ASP A 30 -14.01 19.13 0.77
N LEU A 31 -14.50 19.70 -0.34
CA LEU A 31 -13.68 19.95 -1.53
C LEU A 31 -12.48 20.86 -1.23
N LYS A 32 -12.68 21.92 -0.44
CA LYS A 32 -11.57 22.78 0.02
C LYS A 32 -10.61 22.06 0.96
N ALA A 33 -11.11 21.20 1.83
CA ALA A 33 -10.27 20.37 2.71
C ALA A 33 -9.39 19.41 1.89
N ILE A 34 -9.94 18.81 0.83
CA ILE A 34 -9.20 17.94 -0.08
C ILE A 34 -8.12 18.73 -0.84
N LEU A 35 -8.44 19.91 -1.40
CA LEU A 35 -7.41 20.76 -2.04
C LEU A 35 -6.29 21.12 -1.07
N LYS A 36 -6.64 21.47 0.17
CA LYS A 36 -5.66 21.75 1.22
C LYS A 36 -4.77 20.54 1.52
N SER A 37 -5.30 19.32 1.55
CA SER A 37 -4.48 18.12 1.75
C SER A 37 -3.50 17.85 0.60
N PHE A 38 -3.78 18.35 -0.60
CA PHE A 38 -2.85 18.32 -1.73
C PHE A 38 -1.96 19.56 -1.83
N ASN A 39 -2.02 20.47 -0.86
CA ASN A 39 -1.34 21.77 -0.90
C ASN A 39 -1.69 22.61 -2.16
N VAL A 40 -2.91 22.42 -2.71
CA VAL A 40 -3.41 23.14 -3.87
C VAL A 40 -4.31 24.28 -3.39
N SER A 41 -4.07 25.48 -3.90
CA SER A 41 -4.91 26.65 -3.57
C SER A 41 -6.27 26.58 -4.27
N ALA A 42 -7.32 26.93 -3.51
CA ALA A 42 -8.67 27.14 -4.01
C ALA A 42 -8.91 28.59 -4.51
N VAL A 43 -7.87 29.43 -4.53
CA VAL A 43 -7.95 30.80 -5.05
C VAL A 43 -8.31 30.75 -6.55
N GLY A 44 -9.28 31.58 -6.95
CA GLY A 44 -9.78 31.64 -8.32
C GLY A 44 -10.91 30.64 -8.64
N CYS A 45 -11.29 29.76 -7.71
CA CYS A 45 -12.49 28.93 -7.86
C CYS A 45 -13.71 29.72 -7.39
N VAL A 46 -14.55 30.18 -8.33
CA VAL A 46 -15.75 30.97 -8.03
C VAL A 46 -16.94 30.04 -7.81
N GLU A 47 -17.01 28.97 -8.59
CA GLU A 47 -18.11 28.01 -8.53
C GLU A 47 -17.69 26.67 -7.90
N LYS A 48 -18.69 25.88 -7.46
CA LYS A 48 -18.47 24.50 -7.00
C LYS A 48 -17.88 23.63 -8.12
N SER A 49 -18.29 23.87 -9.37
CA SER A 49 -17.77 23.21 -10.57
C SER A 49 -16.26 23.39 -10.72
N ASP A 50 -15.74 24.60 -10.45
CA ASP A 50 -14.30 24.89 -10.46
C ASP A 50 -13.55 24.10 -9.40
N LEU A 51 -14.10 24.04 -8.18
CA LEU A 51 -13.53 23.26 -7.09
C LEU A 51 -13.48 21.76 -7.43
N VAL A 52 -14.55 21.21 -8.01
CA VAL A 52 -14.60 19.81 -8.43
C VAL A 52 -13.53 19.53 -9.48
N LYS A 53 -13.42 20.36 -10.53
CA LYS A 53 -12.40 20.22 -11.57
C LYS A 53 -10.99 20.26 -10.99
N ARG A 54 -10.72 21.24 -10.12
CA ARG A 54 -9.38 21.42 -9.52
C ARG A 54 -9.02 20.29 -8.56
N VAL A 55 -9.99 19.75 -7.82
CA VAL A 55 -9.80 18.53 -7.02
C VAL A 55 -9.49 17.33 -7.92
N ALA A 56 -10.24 17.15 -9.00
CA ALA A 56 -10.02 16.05 -9.93
C ALA A 56 -8.63 16.13 -10.60
N GLU A 57 -8.19 17.33 -10.98
CA GLU A 57 -6.83 17.58 -11.51
C GLU A 57 -5.76 17.27 -10.47
N ALA A 58 -5.91 17.76 -9.23
CA ALA A 58 -4.99 17.48 -8.14
C ALA A 58 -4.88 15.98 -7.84
N GLN A 59 -6.01 15.27 -7.83
CA GLN A 59 -6.05 13.81 -7.66
C GLN A 59 -5.34 13.08 -8.81
N LYS A 60 -5.57 13.50 -10.06
CA LYS A 60 -4.88 12.94 -11.23
C LYS A 60 -3.36 13.19 -11.14
N ALA A 61 -2.95 14.40 -10.78
CA ALA A 61 -1.53 14.73 -10.60
C ALA A 61 -0.88 13.87 -9.50
N ALA A 62 -1.54 13.71 -8.35
CA ALA A 62 -1.06 12.89 -7.25
C ALA A 62 -0.97 11.40 -7.63
N LYS A 63 -1.96 10.86 -8.36
CA LYS A 63 -1.90 9.47 -8.88
C LYS A 63 -0.72 9.27 -9.82
N LYS A 64 -0.48 10.23 -10.72
CA LYS A 64 0.66 10.20 -11.65
C LYS A 64 1.99 10.30 -10.93
N GLU A 65 2.09 11.12 -9.88
CA GLU A 65 3.29 11.21 -9.04
C GLU A 65 3.57 9.89 -8.33
N LYS A 66 2.54 9.25 -7.74
CA LYS A 66 2.69 7.91 -7.16
C LYS A 66 3.15 6.89 -8.21
N ALA A 67 2.64 6.98 -9.45
CA ALA A 67 3.04 6.16 -10.59
C ALA A 67 4.45 6.44 -11.15
N SER A 68 5.25 7.30 -10.51
CA SER A 68 6.62 7.60 -10.95
C SER A 68 7.66 6.56 -10.54
N GLY A 69 7.28 5.51 -9.82
CA GLY A 69 8.19 4.53 -9.24
C GLY A 69 8.97 5.05 -8.03
N LYS A 70 8.75 6.28 -7.59
CA LYS A 70 9.38 6.85 -6.39
C LYS A 70 8.67 6.36 -5.12
N PRO A 71 9.41 6.15 -4.01
CA PRO A 71 8.81 5.91 -2.71
C PRO A 71 7.94 7.05 -2.23
N PHE A 72 6.80 6.71 -1.64
CA PHE A 72 5.93 7.62 -0.92
C PHE A 72 5.32 6.94 0.31
N THR A 73 5.08 7.73 1.35
CA THR A 73 4.45 7.25 2.58
C THR A 73 2.93 7.32 2.45
N GLU A 74 2.23 6.29 2.90
CA GLU A 74 0.78 6.30 3.02
C GLU A 74 0.30 5.42 4.16
N THR A 75 -1.00 5.51 4.46
CA THR A 75 -1.66 4.64 5.44
C THR A 75 -2.67 3.76 4.74
N ILE A 76 -2.58 2.44 4.93
CA ILE A 76 -3.50 1.44 4.34
C ILE A 76 -4.04 0.58 5.48
N SER A 77 -5.36 0.52 5.67
CA SER A 77 -6.00 -0.22 6.77
C SER A 77 -5.36 0.01 8.15
N GLY A 78 -4.91 1.25 8.40
CA GLY A 78 -4.28 1.65 9.66
C GLY A 78 -2.77 1.35 9.78
N PHE A 79 -2.15 0.70 8.79
CA PHE A 79 -0.71 0.51 8.74
C PHE A 79 -0.02 1.70 8.09
N LYS A 80 1.06 2.19 8.69
CA LYS A 80 1.99 3.13 8.04
C LYS A 80 2.86 2.36 7.06
N CYS A 81 2.77 2.68 5.78
CA CYS A 81 3.47 1.99 4.70
C CYS A 81 4.40 2.92 3.94
N ILE A 82 5.41 2.35 3.31
CA ILE A 82 6.17 2.97 2.22
C ILE A 82 5.81 2.21 0.96
N SER A 83 5.14 2.91 0.06
CA SER A 83 4.64 2.36 -1.18
C SER A 83 5.41 2.92 -2.37
N MET A 84 5.44 2.13 -3.42
CA MET A 84 6.06 2.46 -4.67
C MET A 84 5.24 1.81 -5.79
N GLN A 85 4.98 2.52 -6.89
CA GLN A 85 4.22 1.93 -7.99
C GLN A 85 4.70 2.43 -9.34
N THR A 86 4.68 1.54 -10.33
CA THR A 86 5.12 1.85 -11.71
C THR A 86 4.00 2.42 -12.58
N ASP A 87 2.75 2.34 -12.11
CA ASP A 87 1.56 2.75 -12.85
C ASP A 87 0.43 3.09 -11.87
N GLU A 88 -0.58 3.83 -12.34
CA GLU A 88 -1.80 4.12 -11.56
C GLU A 88 -2.68 2.88 -11.36
N LYS A 89 -2.57 1.90 -12.27
CA LYS A 89 -3.28 0.62 -12.24
C LYS A 89 -2.28 -0.54 -12.22
N PRO A 90 -1.73 -0.91 -11.05
CA PRO A 90 -0.84 -2.07 -10.93
C PRO A 90 -1.57 -3.35 -11.31
N GLU A 91 -0.86 -4.29 -11.92
CA GLU A 91 -1.31 -5.65 -12.21
C GLU A 91 -0.86 -6.65 -11.13
N ILE A 92 0.15 -6.28 -10.34
CA ILE A 92 0.74 -7.11 -9.28
C ILE A 92 0.97 -6.25 -8.04
N LEU A 93 0.57 -6.79 -6.89
CA LEU A 93 0.84 -6.22 -5.56
C LEU A 93 1.93 -7.06 -4.88
N ILE A 94 2.96 -6.41 -4.37
CA ILE A 94 4.04 -7.06 -3.62
C ILE A 94 4.08 -6.45 -2.22
N TYR A 95 3.81 -7.25 -1.20
CA TYR A 95 3.95 -6.83 0.20
C TYR A 95 5.26 -7.34 0.78
N VAL A 96 6.03 -6.43 1.36
CA VAL A 96 7.30 -6.72 2.01
C VAL A 96 7.15 -6.47 3.51
N PHE A 97 7.33 -7.54 4.29
CA PHE A 97 7.20 -7.51 5.75
C PHE A 97 8.59 -7.61 6.41
N HIS A 98 8.87 -6.71 7.34
CA HIS A 98 10.15 -6.70 8.05
C HIS A 98 10.16 -7.67 9.25
N GLY A 99 11.35 -8.01 9.73
CA GLY A 99 11.53 -8.81 10.95
C GLY A 99 11.38 -7.98 12.22
N PHE A 100 11.46 -8.62 13.39
CA PHE A 100 11.41 -7.93 14.68
C PHE A 100 12.51 -6.86 14.78
N GLY A 101 12.12 -5.66 15.20
CA GLY A 101 13.06 -4.57 15.48
C GLY A 101 13.39 -3.68 14.28
N ALA A 102 12.87 -4.01 13.11
CA ALA A 102 13.03 -3.25 11.87
C ALA A 102 11.78 -2.42 11.56
N ASN A 103 11.80 -1.71 10.44
CA ASN A 103 10.69 -0.89 9.95
C ASN A 103 10.61 -0.92 8.41
N ALA A 104 9.59 -0.26 7.84
CA ALA A 104 9.38 -0.18 6.41
C ALA A 104 10.49 0.58 5.66
N GLU A 105 11.15 1.55 6.29
CA GLU A 105 12.25 2.32 5.68
C GLU A 105 13.45 1.42 5.38
N ASN A 106 13.73 0.45 6.25
CA ASN A 106 14.79 -0.54 6.02
C ASN A 106 14.55 -1.41 4.77
N LEU A 107 13.31 -1.44 4.25
CA LEU A 107 12.90 -2.22 3.08
C LEU A 107 12.73 -1.36 1.82
N ALA A 108 12.74 -0.04 1.93
CA ALA A 108 12.42 0.87 0.83
C ALA A 108 13.41 0.74 -0.34
N ASP A 109 14.69 0.49 -0.05
CA ASP A 109 15.70 0.24 -1.08
C ASP A 109 15.42 -1.05 -1.84
N ILE A 110 14.95 -2.10 -1.17
CA ILE A 110 14.57 -3.36 -1.82
C ILE A 110 13.36 -3.14 -2.73
N GLY A 111 12.35 -2.39 -2.27
CA GLY A 111 11.23 -2.00 -3.13
C GLY A 111 11.68 -1.18 -4.34
N SER A 112 12.63 -0.27 -4.14
CA SER A 112 13.22 0.55 -5.21
C SER A 112 13.95 -0.29 -6.23
N GLU A 113 14.75 -1.26 -5.77
CA GLU A 113 15.46 -2.17 -6.64
C GLU A 113 14.51 -3.13 -7.35
N LEU A 114 13.44 -3.60 -6.70
CA LEU A 114 12.41 -4.42 -7.34
C LEU A 114 11.70 -3.67 -8.47
N ILE A 115 11.50 -2.35 -8.33
CA ILE A 115 10.94 -1.52 -9.39
C ILE A 115 11.97 -1.19 -10.48
N LYS A 116 13.23 -0.87 -10.12
CA LYS A 116 14.28 -0.46 -11.06
C LYS A 116 14.87 -1.63 -11.85
N LYS A 117 15.28 -2.70 -11.16
CA LYS A 117 15.85 -3.93 -11.75
C LYS A 117 14.77 -4.86 -12.27
N GLY A 118 13.53 -4.65 -11.83
CA GLY A 118 12.36 -5.38 -12.26
C GLY A 118 12.04 -5.20 -13.73
N LYS A 119 12.69 -6.02 -14.56
CA LYS A 119 11.94 -6.79 -15.56
C LYS A 119 10.98 -7.75 -14.83
N VAL A 120 10.03 -7.24 -14.04
CA VAL A 120 8.87 -8.05 -13.59
C VAL A 120 7.97 -8.23 -14.82
N GLY A 121 8.50 -8.81 -15.90
CA GLY A 121 7.98 -8.64 -17.25
C GLY A 121 7.69 -7.17 -17.57
N SER A 122 6.92 -6.90 -18.61
CA SER A 122 6.32 -5.59 -18.86
C SER A 122 5.18 -5.25 -17.86
N LYS A 123 5.18 -5.83 -16.65
CA LYS A 123 4.06 -5.73 -15.71
C LYS A 123 4.12 -4.46 -14.90
N LYS A 124 2.94 -3.93 -14.63
CA LYS A 124 2.73 -2.80 -13.73
C LYS A 124 2.72 -3.33 -12.29
N VAL A 125 3.60 -2.84 -11.44
CA VAL A 125 3.78 -3.37 -10.09
C VAL A 125 3.60 -2.27 -9.07
N ARG A 126 3.03 -2.64 -7.93
CA ARG A 126 3.03 -1.85 -6.70
C ARG A 126 3.72 -2.65 -5.60
N VAL A 127 4.74 -2.07 -4.99
CA VAL A 127 5.44 -2.62 -3.83
C VAL A 127 5.01 -1.84 -2.60
N VAL A 128 4.68 -2.54 -1.53
CA VAL A 128 4.24 -1.96 -0.25
C VAL A 128 5.10 -2.54 0.86
N CYS A 129 5.96 -1.71 1.44
CA CYS A 129 6.73 -2.03 2.64
C CYS A 129 5.91 -1.63 3.86
N VAL A 130 5.57 -2.60 4.71
CA VAL A 130 4.58 -2.41 5.78
C VAL A 130 5.28 -2.31 7.13
N ASN A 131 5.05 -1.23 7.89
CA ASN A 131 5.44 -1.21 9.30
C ASN A 131 4.52 -2.14 10.09
N ALA A 132 5.08 -2.94 10.97
CA ALA A 132 4.29 -3.75 11.87
C ALA A 132 3.46 -2.89 12.85
N PRO A 133 2.34 -3.40 13.40
CA PRO A 133 1.37 -2.58 14.12
C PRO A 133 1.82 -2.20 15.54
N LEU A 134 2.83 -2.88 16.10
CA LEU A 134 3.36 -2.57 17.43
C LEU A 134 4.64 -1.74 17.29
N GLN A 135 4.57 -0.46 17.65
CA GLN A 135 5.76 0.37 17.81
C GLN A 135 6.43 0.04 19.14
N MET A 136 7.75 -0.18 19.09
CA MET A 136 8.57 -0.45 20.26
C MET A 136 9.26 0.83 20.75
N HIS A 137 10.48 1.10 20.27
CA HIS A 137 11.31 2.24 20.68
C HIS A 137 12.06 2.80 19.46
N GLN A 138 12.26 4.12 19.37
CA GLN A 138 13.11 4.76 18.35
C GLN A 138 12.98 4.13 16.94
N ASP A 139 11.77 4.18 16.37
CA ASP A 139 11.45 3.69 15.02
C ASP A 139 11.63 2.18 14.78
N SER A 140 11.64 1.40 15.85
CA SER A 140 11.60 -0.06 15.84
C SER A 140 10.16 -0.58 15.95
N TYR A 141 9.82 -1.60 15.15
CA TYR A 141 8.48 -2.19 15.11
C TYR A 141 8.50 -3.71 15.24
N ALA A 142 7.37 -4.28 15.69
CA ALA A 142 7.16 -5.71 15.80
C ALA A 142 5.74 -6.12 15.39
N TRP A 143 5.59 -7.33 14.84
CA TRP A 143 4.28 -7.89 14.46
C TRP A 143 3.45 -8.33 15.66
N TRP A 144 4.14 -8.70 16.74
CA TRP A 144 3.61 -9.06 18.04
C TRP A 144 4.73 -8.95 19.07
N PRO A 145 4.41 -8.81 20.38
CA PRO A 145 5.40 -8.84 21.44
C PRO A 145 6.18 -10.17 21.44
N LEU A 146 7.49 -10.11 21.69
CA LEU A 146 8.29 -11.31 21.96
C LEU A 146 8.38 -11.53 23.47
N ASP A 147 8.00 -12.74 23.91
CA ASP A 147 8.30 -13.18 25.27
C ASP A 147 9.78 -13.57 25.35
N MET A 148 10.60 -12.60 25.78
CA MET A 148 12.04 -12.80 25.90
C MET A 148 12.39 -13.82 26.98
N GLN A 149 11.56 -13.99 28.01
CA GLN A 149 11.81 -14.97 29.07
C GLN A 149 11.59 -16.39 28.53
N GLU A 150 10.50 -16.63 27.81
CA GLU A 150 10.23 -17.90 27.15
C GLU A 150 11.32 -18.19 26.09
N LEU A 151 11.69 -17.19 25.29
CA LEU A 151 12.72 -17.34 24.25
C LEU A 151 14.08 -17.72 24.85
N MET A 152 14.52 -17.03 25.90
CA MET A 152 15.78 -17.34 26.59
C MET A 152 15.72 -18.72 27.25
N THR A 153 14.60 -19.07 27.88
CA THR A 153 14.40 -20.40 28.47
C THR A 153 14.54 -21.49 27.41
N LYS A 154 13.87 -21.37 26.27
CA LYS A 154 13.99 -22.31 25.15
C LYS A 154 15.41 -22.37 24.60
N MET A 155 16.09 -21.22 24.47
CA MET A 155 17.47 -21.15 24.01
C MET A 155 18.41 -21.97 24.89
N PHE A 156 18.32 -21.80 26.21
CA PHE A 156 19.21 -22.48 27.17
C PHE A 156 18.84 -23.95 27.39
N THR A 157 17.56 -24.32 27.32
CA THR A 157 17.11 -25.68 27.66
C THR A 157 17.02 -26.61 26.46
N LEU A 158 16.61 -26.10 25.29
CA LEU A 158 16.33 -26.90 24.10
C LEU A 158 17.26 -26.57 22.92
N GLY A 159 18.05 -25.50 23.02
CA GLY A 159 18.91 -25.01 21.95
C GLY A 159 18.16 -24.24 20.84
N PRO A 160 18.91 -23.66 19.88
CA PRO A 160 18.39 -22.69 18.93
C PRO A 160 17.35 -23.27 17.95
N VAL A 161 17.44 -24.55 17.60
CA VAL A 161 16.52 -25.21 16.66
C VAL A 161 15.08 -25.37 17.19
N HIS A 162 14.86 -25.07 18.47
CA HIS A 162 13.55 -25.13 19.13
C HIS A 162 12.95 -23.76 19.46
N LEU A 163 13.66 -22.66 19.18
CA LEU A 163 13.24 -21.29 19.54
C LEU A 163 11.83 -20.94 19.05
N PHE A 164 11.50 -21.36 17.83
CA PHE A 164 10.21 -21.07 17.19
C PHE A 164 9.28 -22.28 17.09
N LYS A 165 9.61 -23.39 17.78
CA LYS A 165 8.71 -24.54 17.91
C LYS A 165 7.80 -24.32 19.11
N GLY A 166 6.52 -24.66 18.95
CA GLY A 166 5.51 -24.59 20.01
C GLY A 166 4.34 -23.66 19.69
N ASN A 167 3.77 -23.06 20.74
CA ASN A 167 2.56 -22.25 20.64
C ASN A 167 2.80 -20.98 19.81
N LYS A 168 1.83 -20.66 18.95
CA LYS A 168 1.82 -19.40 18.20
C LYS A 168 1.62 -18.23 19.18
N PRO A 169 2.24 -17.07 18.94
CA PRO A 169 1.98 -15.85 19.71
C PRO A 169 0.47 -15.56 19.77
N LYS A 170 -0.01 -15.08 20.92
CA LYS A 170 -1.44 -14.82 21.14
C LYS A 170 -2.00 -13.83 20.12
N GLU A 171 -1.19 -12.83 19.77
CA GLU A 171 -1.50 -11.73 18.87
C GLU A 171 -1.35 -12.12 17.39
N MET A 172 -0.80 -13.29 17.07
CA MET A 172 -0.55 -13.69 15.68
C MET A 172 -1.84 -13.69 14.86
N LYS A 173 -2.94 -14.22 15.41
CA LYS A 173 -4.23 -14.27 14.71
C LYS A 173 -4.76 -12.86 14.39
N SER A 174 -4.73 -11.96 15.36
CA SER A 174 -5.24 -10.60 15.16
C SER A 174 -4.36 -9.80 14.19
N THR A 175 -3.04 -9.99 14.24
CA THR A 175 -2.11 -9.39 13.27
C THR A 175 -2.35 -9.91 11.86
N VAL A 176 -2.55 -11.22 11.68
CA VAL A 176 -2.89 -11.80 10.37
C VAL A 176 -4.18 -11.20 9.83
N SER A 177 -5.24 -11.11 10.63
CA SER A 177 -6.51 -10.50 10.18
C SER A 177 -6.36 -9.03 9.78
N LYS A 178 -5.47 -8.27 10.44
CA LYS A 178 -5.17 -6.89 10.02
C LYS A 178 -4.43 -6.84 8.68
N VAL A 179 -3.47 -7.75 8.47
CA VAL A 179 -2.76 -7.86 7.18
C VAL A 179 -3.71 -8.28 6.07
N GLU A 180 -4.64 -9.20 6.33
CA GLU A 180 -5.69 -9.59 5.38
C GLU A 180 -6.58 -8.39 5.02
N ALA A 181 -6.96 -7.55 5.98
CA ALA A 181 -7.72 -6.33 5.73
C ALA A 181 -6.95 -5.33 4.84
N LEU A 182 -5.64 -5.15 5.11
CA LEU A 182 -4.76 -4.32 4.30
C LEU A 182 -4.68 -4.82 2.85
N ILE A 183 -4.51 -6.12 2.63
CA ILE A 183 -4.47 -6.71 1.29
C ILE A 183 -5.83 -6.59 0.60
N ALA A 184 -6.93 -6.84 1.33
CA ALA A 184 -8.28 -6.74 0.79
C ALA A 184 -8.63 -5.31 0.36
N GLU A 185 -8.15 -4.30 1.10
CA GLU A 185 -8.33 -2.88 0.73
C GLU A 185 -7.68 -2.58 -0.62
N ASP A 186 -6.41 -2.93 -0.81
CA ASP A 186 -5.72 -2.69 -2.09
C ASP A 186 -6.31 -3.54 -3.22
N LEU A 187 -6.65 -4.81 -2.98
CA LEU A 187 -7.32 -5.65 -3.97
C LEU A 187 -8.63 -5.01 -4.47
N LYS A 188 -9.41 -4.43 -3.55
CA LYS A 188 -10.62 -3.69 -3.89
C LYS A 188 -10.30 -2.40 -4.65
N ASN A 189 -9.32 -1.62 -4.18
CA ASN A 189 -8.94 -0.34 -4.78
C ASN A 189 -8.41 -0.48 -6.22
N PHE A 190 -7.76 -1.59 -6.53
CA PHE A 190 -7.17 -1.86 -7.84
C PHE A 190 -7.95 -2.90 -8.67
N GLU A 191 -9.07 -3.40 -8.17
CA GLU A 191 -9.89 -4.44 -8.83
C GLU A 191 -9.09 -5.71 -9.17
N LEU A 192 -8.17 -6.09 -8.28
CA LEU A 192 -7.28 -7.24 -8.45
C LEU A 192 -7.80 -8.49 -7.72
N LYS A 193 -7.23 -9.63 -8.05
CA LYS A 193 -7.49 -10.92 -7.38
C LYS A 193 -6.31 -11.32 -6.51
N MET A 194 -6.53 -12.22 -5.56
CA MET A 194 -5.46 -12.73 -4.69
C MET A 194 -4.30 -13.37 -5.46
N SER A 195 -4.55 -13.91 -6.66
CA SER A 195 -3.51 -14.43 -7.58
C SER A 195 -2.51 -13.37 -8.06
N ASN A 196 -2.82 -12.09 -7.87
CA ASN A 196 -1.97 -10.96 -8.22
C ASN A 196 -1.12 -10.48 -7.04
N VAL A 197 -1.19 -11.16 -5.88
CA VAL A 197 -0.50 -10.77 -4.66
C VAL A 197 0.72 -11.65 -4.43
N VAL A 198 1.85 -11.02 -4.15
CA VAL A 198 3.08 -11.65 -3.68
C VAL A 198 3.35 -11.17 -2.26
N LEU A 199 3.54 -12.11 -1.34
CA LEU A 199 3.95 -11.82 0.03
C LEU A 199 5.40 -12.25 0.20
N THR A 200 6.23 -11.35 0.72
CA THR A 200 7.62 -11.67 1.08
C THR A 200 7.95 -11.11 2.45
N GLY A 201 8.79 -11.81 3.19
CA GLY A 201 9.22 -11.44 4.53
C GLY A 201 10.73 -11.53 4.65
N LEU A 202 11.34 -10.52 5.29
CA LEU A 202 12.76 -10.53 5.61
C LEU A 202 12.93 -10.54 7.12
N ALA A 203 13.46 -11.64 7.66
CA ALA A 203 14.04 -11.66 8.98
C ALA A 203 15.52 -11.32 8.87
N ARG A 204 16.09 -10.60 9.85
CA ARG A 204 17.55 -10.45 9.94
C ARG A 204 18.15 -11.84 10.10
N ASP A 205 18.92 -12.30 9.12
CA ASP A 205 19.97 -13.27 9.38
C ASP A 205 21.03 -12.55 10.23
N ARG A 206 21.37 -13.13 11.37
CA ARG A 206 22.53 -12.69 12.15
C ARG A 206 23.75 -13.45 11.67
#